data_AF-A0A4R9JSU8-F1
#
_entry.id   AF-A0A4R9JSU8-F1
#
_cell.length_a   1.000
_cell.length_b   1.000
_cell.length_c   1.000
_cell.angle_alpha   90.00
_cell.angle_beta   90.00
_cell.angle_gamma   90.00
#
_symmetry.space_group_name_H-M   'P 1'
#
loop_
_entity.id
_entity.type
_entity.pdbx_description
1 polymer ?
#
loop_
_entity_poly.entity_id
_entity_poly.type
_entity_poly.pdbx_seq_one_letter_code
_entity_poly.pdbx_strand_id
1 'polypeptide(L)'
;MKRLIPLSLLFFIASFLYSDSERKPVPLKRGSTAEVLYFDFGETAPTSFFQSEKLQEPKLEDLKLGFLDAAPGYYSGPDGGEVYQWAKNHYQWKRADGSVFTEWPTGIFKLDFPTGIGFVFAPAPGSCNGCSPTLVWNYPDNTKITKYWISHRKEYDTIYQKPLEFQNYLLVNETQLGKPKLEVGNLVFYGSDKWNEYLRVFGEEVKTKSLFLYLKNEFGFENRGKIPVLLFDEYATAKDYIGFDLLGAHSEELGFGGKDAIVLCCGDQMPEKTGNANFDADSLRRVNFSTVLQKLTRNAEQVSCLKTIAETGKAPNQEILDPWFEEGLASYIESRFSDRKRVWLYAETEKLIRENKVPKTYKSLLDAKYKDNIPYLIGVILVKHIQDRYGKEAITSYQKETCLGLDSTIAIQKVTGVSADTLLKDSIKQFETDKLDVLKNAKPLSLFGFTIMSPKNPKEFESFLEKGFSIKESAKEIQSYDEIPSLMSVFLANVEDFSGKREGEFLGPKGSYFFLWKKGNYRWYGDGWEANVFPGNQIVFRGSNYTIVEWENGKKQYVAPNGTSVVFSNRESVLYSD
;
A
#
# COMPACT_ATOMS: atom_id res chain seq x y z
N MET A 1 -15.29 20.46 -95.54
CA MET A 1 -15.77 20.97 -94.24
C MET A 1 -16.62 19.90 -93.57
N LYS A 2 -16.01 19.06 -92.72
CA LYS A 2 -16.71 18.02 -91.94
C LYS A 2 -16.95 18.56 -90.53
N ARG A 3 -18.21 18.44 -90.10
CA ARG A 3 -18.77 18.87 -88.82
C ARG A 3 -18.05 18.16 -87.66
N LEU A 4 -17.22 18.89 -86.93
CA LEU A 4 -16.91 18.60 -85.53
C LEU A 4 -18.03 19.16 -84.66
N ILE A 5 -18.18 18.57 -83.46
CA ILE A 5 -19.13 18.89 -82.38
C ILE A 5 -20.42 18.05 -82.46
N PRO A 6 -20.41 16.86 -81.83
CA PRO A 6 -21.29 16.69 -80.66
C PRO A 6 -20.68 15.85 -79.50
N LEU A 7 -19.37 15.60 -79.47
CA LEU A 7 -18.78 14.76 -78.40
C LEU A 7 -18.49 15.52 -77.10
N SER A 8 -18.26 16.84 -77.15
CA SER A 8 -17.92 17.64 -75.97
C SER A 8 -19.14 17.98 -75.09
N LEU A 9 -20.35 17.97 -75.63
CA LEU A 9 -21.57 18.25 -74.87
C LEU A 9 -21.97 17.04 -73.99
N LEU A 10 -21.74 15.81 -74.47
CA LEU A 10 -22.00 14.57 -73.72
C LEU A 10 -21.04 14.37 -72.55
N PHE A 11 -19.78 14.81 -72.68
CA PHE A 11 -18.83 14.78 -71.57
C PHE A 11 -19.14 15.82 -70.49
N PHE A 12 -19.65 17.00 -70.85
CA PHE A 12 -20.08 17.98 -69.86
C PHE A 12 -21.35 17.55 -69.11
N ILE A 13 -22.30 16.89 -69.78
CA ILE A 13 -23.51 16.36 -69.12
C ILE A 13 -23.18 15.15 -68.23
N ALA A 14 -22.24 14.28 -68.63
CA ALA A 14 -21.76 13.19 -67.77
C ALA A 14 -20.97 13.68 -66.54
N SER A 15 -20.30 14.84 -66.63
CA SER A 15 -19.59 15.46 -65.50
C SER A 15 -20.55 16.16 -64.52
N PHE A 16 -21.73 16.60 -64.97
CA PHE A 16 -22.77 17.17 -64.12
C PHE A 16 -23.72 16.12 -63.50
N LEU A 17 -23.72 14.87 -64.01
CA LEU A 17 -24.49 13.75 -63.46
C LEU A 17 -23.73 12.94 -62.38
N TYR A 18 -22.50 13.33 -62.06
CA TYR A 18 -21.89 13.05 -60.75
C TYR A 18 -22.31 14.15 -59.74
N SER A 19 -23.55 14.63 -59.82
CA SER A 19 -24.16 15.36 -58.72
C SER A 19 -24.44 14.35 -57.61
N ASP A 20 -24.02 14.67 -56.38
CA ASP A 20 -24.45 14.02 -55.14
C ASP A 20 -25.72 13.21 -55.31
N SER A 21 -25.61 11.88 -55.37
CA SER A 21 -26.78 11.04 -55.15
C SER A 21 -27.33 11.45 -53.79
N GLU A 22 -28.48 12.11 -53.79
CA GLU A 22 -29.08 12.77 -52.64
C GLU A 22 -29.03 11.81 -51.44
N ARG A 23 -28.08 12.05 -50.52
CA ARG A 23 -27.82 11.13 -49.43
C ARG A 23 -29.08 11.05 -48.60
N LYS A 24 -29.61 9.83 -48.40
CA LYS A 24 -30.84 9.65 -47.62
C LYS A 24 -30.66 10.27 -46.22
N PRO A 25 -31.56 11.15 -45.78
CA PRO A 25 -31.46 11.75 -44.46
C PRO A 25 -31.79 10.71 -43.38
N VAL A 26 -31.02 10.73 -42.30
CA VAL A 26 -31.24 9.86 -41.13
C VAL A 26 -31.46 10.76 -39.91
N PRO A 27 -32.67 10.80 -39.33
CA PRO A 27 -32.96 11.64 -38.18
C PRO A 27 -32.36 11.04 -36.89
N LEU A 28 -32.39 11.82 -35.82
CA LEU A 28 -32.19 11.27 -34.47
C LEU A 28 -33.30 10.26 -34.15
N LYS A 29 -32.92 9.18 -33.46
CA LYS A 29 -33.85 8.12 -33.03
C LYS A 29 -34.97 8.65 -32.13
N ARG A 30 -34.68 9.70 -31.35
CA ARG A 30 -35.64 10.35 -30.44
C ARG A 30 -36.68 11.23 -31.16
N GLY A 31 -36.52 11.51 -32.45
CA GLY A 31 -37.50 12.23 -33.25
C GLY A 31 -36.86 13.05 -34.38
N SER A 32 -37.58 13.21 -35.50
CA SER A 32 -37.12 13.99 -36.66
C SER A 32 -37.05 15.49 -36.42
N THR A 33 -37.76 16.01 -35.42
CA THR A 33 -37.74 17.42 -35.01
C THR A 33 -36.84 17.68 -33.80
N ALA A 34 -36.13 16.65 -33.31
CA ALA A 34 -35.26 16.81 -32.15
C ALA A 34 -34.01 17.62 -32.53
N GLU A 35 -33.66 18.59 -31.69
CA GLU A 35 -32.45 19.39 -31.89
C GLU A 35 -31.19 18.53 -31.69
N VAL A 36 -30.13 18.86 -32.43
CA VAL A 36 -28.82 18.22 -32.28
C VAL A 36 -28.09 18.88 -31.10
N LEU A 37 -27.70 18.09 -30.10
CA LEU A 37 -27.00 18.59 -28.91
C LEU A 37 -25.49 18.67 -29.14
N TYR A 38 -24.91 19.83 -28.88
CA TYR A 38 -23.47 20.06 -28.93
C TYR A 38 -22.90 20.11 -27.52
N PHE A 39 -21.67 19.63 -27.36
CA PHE A 39 -21.06 19.47 -26.05
C PHE A 39 -19.77 20.28 -25.96
N ASP A 40 -19.51 20.80 -24.77
CA ASP A 40 -18.26 21.48 -24.42
C ASP A 40 -17.69 20.85 -23.15
N PHE A 41 -16.46 20.36 -23.24
CA PHE A 41 -15.75 19.74 -22.13
C PHE A 41 -14.65 20.64 -21.55
N GLY A 42 -14.50 21.87 -22.08
CA GLY A 42 -13.42 22.78 -21.75
C GLY A 42 -12.09 22.42 -22.42
N GLU A 43 -11.15 23.36 -22.44
CA GLU A 43 -9.85 23.18 -23.12
C GLU A 43 -8.85 22.32 -22.31
N THR A 44 -9.02 22.26 -20.99
CA THR A 44 -8.10 21.58 -20.06
C THR A 44 -8.85 20.65 -19.13
N ALA A 45 -8.22 19.53 -18.79
CA ALA A 45 -8.79 18.55 -17.88
C ALA A 45 -9.03 19.14 -16.47
N PRO A 46 -10.16 18.84 -15.82
CA PRO A 46 -10.42 19.21 -14.44
C PRO A 46 -9.40 18.55 -13.50
N THR A 47 -9.00 19.27 -12.45
CA THR A 47 -8.00 18.82 -11.48
C THR A 47 -8.59 18.57 -10.08
N SER A 48 -9.90 18.72 -9.93
CA SER A 48 -10.65 18.49 -8.69
C SER A 48 -12.01 17.84 -8.97
N PHE A 49 -12.54 17.14 -7.97
CA PHE A 49 -13.82 16.42 -8.07
C PHE A 49 -14.98 17.36 -8.48
N PHE A 50 -15.10 18.53 -7.85
CA PHE A 50 -16.18 19.47 -8.16
C PHE A 50 -16.08 20.10 -9.55
N GLN A 51 -14.88 20.16 -10.15
CA GLN A 51 -14.72 20.56 -11.54
C GLN A 51 -15.15 19.43 -12.48
N SER A 52 -14.78 18.18 -12.17
CA SER A 52 -15.18 17.04 -12.99
C SER A 52 -16.68 16.76 -12.95
N GLU A 53 -17.37 17.09 -11.87
CA GLU A 53 -18.84 16.97 -11.78
C GLU A 53 -19.59 17.95 -12.70
N LYS A 54 -18.91 18.98 -13.22
CA LYS A 54 -19.49 19.91 -14.19
C LYS A 54 -19.31 19.47 -15.63
N LEU A 55 -18.53 18.41 -15.88
CA LEU A 55 -18.36 17.87 -17.23
C LEU A 55 -19.70 17.36 -17.74
N GLN A 56 -20.03 17.77 -18.96
CA GLN A 56 -21.21 17.25 -19.63
C GLN A 56 -21.00 15.76 -19.92
N GLU A 57 -22.03 14.95 -19.67
CA GLU A 57 -22.05 13.51 -19.89
C GLU A 57 -22.96 13.20 -21.09
N PRO A 58 -22.41 13.11 -22.32
CA PRO A 58 -23.19 12.69 -23.48
C PRO A 58 -23.84 11.34 -23.23
N LYS A 59 -25.12 11.21 -23.61
CA LYS A 59 -25.83 9.93 -23.56
C LYS A 59 -26.05 9.40 -24.96
N LEU A 60 -26.04 8.07 -25.09
CA LEU A 60 -26.28 7.44 -26.39
C LEU A 60 -27.63 7.85 -26.98
N GLU A 61 -28.68 7.96 -26.15
CA GLU A 61 -30.02 8.36 -26.59
C GLU A 61 -30.10 9.76 -27.22
N ASP A 62 -29.18 10.65 -26.84
CA ASP A 62 -29.11 12.01 -27.38
C ASP A 62 -28.44 12.08 -28.75
N LEU A 63 -27.59 11.11 -29.07
CA LEU A 63 -26.75 11.08 -30.27
C LEU A 63 -27.13 9.97 -31.26
N LYS A 64 -28.02 9.05 -30.85
CA LYS A 64 -28.36 7.86 -31.63
C LYS A 64 -29.17 8.20 -32.87
N LEU A 65 -28.71 7.74 -34.03
CA LEU A 65 -29.40 7.86 -35.31
C LEU A 65 -30.45 6.76 -35.52
N GLY A 66 -31.58 7.13 -36.13
CA GLY A 66 -32.75 6.28 -36.39
C GLY A 66 -32.76 5.68 -37.80
N PHE A 67 -31.78 4.83 -38.13
CA PHE A 67 -31.75 4.16 -39.44
C PHE A 67 -33.00 3.31 -39.66
N LEU A 68 -33.69 3.53 -40.80
CA LEU A 68 -34.85 2.74 -41.21
C LEU A 68 -34.43 1.36 -41.77
N ASP A 69 -33.30 1.30 -42.48
CA ASP A 69 -32.68 0.08 -43.00
C ASP A 69 -31.24 -0.06 -42.48
N ALA A 70 -30.80 -1.28 -42.17
CA ALA A 70 -29.44 -1.55 -41.68
C ALA A 70 -28.38 -1.71 -42.80
N ALA A 71 -28.67 -1.20 -43.99
CA ALA A 71 -27.81 -1.38 -45.16
C ALA A 71 -26.53 -0.52 -45.04
N PRO A 72 -25.34 -1.10 -45.27
CA PRO A 72 -24.11 -0.33 -45.29
C PRO A 72 -24.15 0.76 -46.37
N GLY A 73 -23.68 1.97 -46.07
CA GLY A 73 -23.68 3.07 -47.04
C GLY A 73 -23.53 4.46 -46.43
N TYR A 74 -23.58 5.46 -47.32
CA TYR A 74 -23.50 6.89 -46.99
C TYR A 74 -24.89 7.50 -46.84
N TYR A 75 -25.06 8.32 -45.81
CA TYR A 75 -26.29 9.00 -45.42
C TYR A 75 -26.01 10.46 -45.05
N SER A 76 -27.06 11.26 -44.91
CA SER A 76 -26.99 12.62 -44.37
C SER A 76 -27.53 12.65 -42.95
N GLY A 77 -26.75 13.18 -42.01
CA GLY A 77 -27.14 13.32 -40.61
C GLY A 77 -28.18 14.43 -40.39
N PRO A 78 -28.73 14.53 -39.16
CA PRO A 78 -29.78 15.50 -38.83
C PRO A 78 -29.32 16.97 -38.90
N ASP A 79 -28.01 17.23 -38.83
CA ASP A 79 -27.37 18.54 -38.98
C ASP A 79 -26.80 18.77 -40.39
N GLY A 80 -27.09 17.88 -41.35
CA GLY A 80 -26.48 17.88 -42.68
C GLY A 80 -25.06 17.29 -42.74
N GLY A 81 -24.56 16.77 -41.61
CA GLY A 81 -23.26 16.10 -41.51
C GLY A 81 -23.20 14.77 -42.27
N GLU A 82 -21.99 14.30 -42.55
CA GLU A 82 -21.79 13.04 -43.28
C GLU A 82 -21.94 11.84 -42.36
N VAL A 83 -22.77 10.87 -42.74
CA VAL A 83 -22.94 9.62 -42.00
C VAL A 83 -22.50 8.45 -42.85
N TYR A 84 -21.68 7.56 -42.30
CA TYR A 84 -21.38 6.28 -42.91
C TYR A 84 -21.77 5.14 -41.97
N GLN A 85 -22.63 4.25 -42.44
CA GLN A 85 -23.05 3.07 -41.71
C GLN A 85 -22.31 1.83 -42.23
N TRP A 86 -21.66 1.09 -41.33
CA TRP A 86 -21.09 -0.22 -41.63
C TRP A 86 -22.09 -1.35 -41.38
N ALA A 87 -22.89 -1.23 -40.31
CA ALA A 87 -23.89 -2.20 -39.92
C ALA A 87 -24.93 -1.58 -38.97
N LYS A 88 -25.92 -2.37 -38.54
CA LYS A 88 -26.85 -1.96 -37.49
C LYS A 88 -26.10 -1.58 -36.21
N ASN A 89 -26.36 -0.38 -35.67
CA ASN A 89 -25.65 0.20 -34.52
C ASN A 89 -24.12 0.26 -34.71
N HIS A 90 -23.64 0.35 -35.96
CA HIS A 90 -22.23 0.55 -36.27
C HIS A 90 -22.10 1.59 -37.37
N TYR A 91 -21.83 2.83 -36.98
CA TYR A 91 -21.75 3.95 -37.91
C TYR A 91 -20.90 5.09 -37.33
N GLN A 92 -20.48 5.97 -38.22
CA GLN A 92 -19.82 7.22 -37.90
C GLN A 92 -20.64 8.37 -38.48
N TRP A 93 -20.75 9.44 -37.72
CA TRP A 93 -21.41 10.68 -38.09
C TRP A 93 -20.44 11.84 -37.87
N LYS A 94 -19.96 12.42 -38.96
CA LYS A 94 -19.19 13.66 -38.97
C LYS A 94 -20.17 14.82 -38.99
N ARG A 95 -20.23 15.54 -37.88
CA ARG A 95 -21.23 16.56 -37.55
C ARG A 95 -20.88 17.92 -38.15
N ALA A 96 -21.85 18.83 -38.19
CA ALA A 96 -21.69 20.16 -38.78
C ALA A 96 -20.69 21.04 -38.03
N ASP A 97 -20.52 20.83 -36.72
CA ASP A 97 -19.49 21.48 -35.89
C ASP A 97 -18.08 20.89 -36.08
N GLY A 98 -17.94 19.89 -36.95
CA GLY A 98 -16.69 19.17 -37.22
C GLY A 98 -16.40 18.04 -36.23
N SER A 99 -17.22 17.83 -35.20
CA SER A 99 -17.07 16.68 -34.30
C SER A 99 -17.44 15.37 -34.99
N VAL A 100 -16.86 14.26 -34.54
CA VAL A 100 -17.07 12.93 -35.12
C VAL A 100 -17.63 12.01 -34.05
N PHE A 101 -18.89 11.62 -34.21
CA PHE A 101 -19.54 10.60 -33.41
C PHE A 101 -19.35 9.22 -34.05
N THR A 102 -18.99 8.21 -33.26
CA THR A 102 -18.90 6.81 -33.72
C THR A 102 -19.61 5.90 -32.71
N GLU A 103 -20.55 5.08 -33.17
CA GLU A 103 -21.22 4.04 -32.37
C GLU A 103 -20.76 2.66 -32.84
N TRP A 104 -20.48 1.75 -31.90
CA TRP A 104 -20.16 0.35 -32.17
C TRP A 104 -21.31 -0.58 -31.76
N PRO A 105 -21.40 -1.80 -32.34
CA PRO A 105 -22.47 -2.76 -32.04
C PRO A 105 -22.64 -3.11 -30.56
N THR A 106 -21.55 -2.99 -29.79
CA THR A 106 -21.51 -3.25 -28.35
C THR A 106 -22.23 -2.20 -27.52
N GLY A 107 -22.63 -1.07 -28.13
CA GLY A 107 -23.17 0.09 -27.43
C GLY A 107 -22.09 1.04 -26.91
N ILE A 108 -20.81 0.74 -27.15
CA ILE A 108 -19.72 1.71 -27.00
C ILE A 108 -19.96 2.84 -28.00
N PHE A 109 -19.76 4.08 -27.58
CA PHE A 109 -19.68 5.20 -28.52
C PHE A 109 -18.57 6.16 -28.15
N LYS A 110 -18.14 6.93 -29.15
CA LYS A 110 -17.10 7.94 -29.04
C LYS A 110 -17.56 9.23 -29.71
N LEU A 111 -17.17 10.36 -29.14
CA LEU A 111 -17.32 11.69 -29.72
C LEU A 111 -15.96 12.37 -29.73
N ASP A 112 -15.41 12.65 -30.90
CA ASP A 112 -14.12 13.32 -31.08
C ASP A 112 -14.30 14.74 -31.61
N PHE A 113 -13.60 15.71 -31.03
CA PHE A 113 -13.60 17.09 -31.48
C PHE A 113 -12.34 17.41 -32.30
N PRO A 114 -12.40 18.37 -33.25
CA PRO A 114 -11.24 18.78 -34.04
C PRO A 114 -10.05 19.28 -33.20
N THR A 115 -10.33 19.79 -32.00
CA THR A 115 -9.33 20.26 -31.03
C THR A 115 -8.49 19.13 -30.42
N GLY A 116 -8.87 17.86 -30.63
CA GLY A 116 -8.24 16.69 -30.01
C GLY A 116 -8.87 16.29 -28.68
N ILE A 117 -9.87 17.05 -28.19
CA ILE A 117 -10.70 16.65 -27.07
C ILE A 117 -11.64 15.52 -27.52
N GLY A 118 -11.95 14.57 -26.65
CA GLY A 118 -12.92 13.54 -26.98
C GLY A 118 -13.60 12.93 -25.77
N PHE A 119 -14.65 12.16 -26.02
CA PHE A 119 -15.41 11.42 -25.03
C PHE A 119 -15.63 9.99 -25.49
N VAL A 120 -15.50 9.03 -24.57
CA VAL A 120 -15.78 7.62 -24.80
C VAL A 120 -16.74 7.15 -23.71
N PHE A 121 -17.83 6.54 -24.16
CA PHE A 121 -18.77 5.81 -23.31
C PHE A 121 -18.58 4.32 -23.53
N ALA A 122 -18.29 3.59 -22.46
CA ALA A 122 -18.26 2.13 -22.47
C ALA A 122 -19.40 1.59 -21.59
N PRO A 123 -20.39 0.88 -22.16
CA PRO A 123 -21.47 0.31 -21.37
C PRO A 123 -20.92 -0.72 -20.38
N ALA A 124 -21.62 -0.89 -19.26
CA ALA A 124 -21.32 -1.94 -18.32
C ALA A 124 -21.39 -3.33 -19.02
N PRO A 125 -20.52 -4.28 -18.66
CA PRO A 125 -20.63 -5.65 -19.15
C PRO A 125 -22.03 -6.20 -18.85
N GLY A 126 -22.70 -6.78 -19.85
CA GLY A 126 -24.08 -7.27 -19.69
C GLY A 126 -24.26 -8.37 -18.64
N SER A 127 -23.17 -8.98 -18.18
CA SER A 127 -23.14 -9.97 -17.10
C SER A 127 -23.07 -9.35 -15.69
N CYS A 128 -22.82 -8.04 -15.56
CA CYS A 128 -22.71 -7.40 -14.25
C CYS A 128 -24.04 -6.78 -13.80
N ASN A 129 -24.66 -7.40 -12.80
CA ASN A 129 -25.82 -6.82 -12.12
C ASN A 129 -25.40 -5.62 -11.26
N GLY A 130 -25.99 -4.45 -11.53
CA GLY A 130 -25.75 -3.22 -10.75
C GLY A 130 -24.47 -2.46 -11.14
N CYS A 131 -23.82 -2.80 -12.25
CA CYS A 131 -22.75 -1.97 -12.82
C CYS A 131 -23.33 -0.81 -13.64
N SER A 132 -22.67 0.35 -13.56
CA SER A 132 -22.93 1.50 -14.46
C SER A 132 -21.81 1.64 -15.51
N PRO A 133 -22.05 2.40 -16.59
CA PRO A 133 -21.07 2.60 -17.67
C PRO A 133 -19.77 3.27 -17.20
N THR A 134 -18.67 3.04 -17.91
CA THR A 134 -17.43 3.82 -17.75
C THR A 134 -17.45 5.00 -18.71
N LEU A 135 -17.14 6.19 -18.20
CA LEU A 135 -17.10 7.44 -18.98
C LEU A 135 -15.67 7.96 -19.01
N VAL A 136 -15.15 8.30 -20.20
CA VAL A 136 -13.77 8.76 -20.36
C VAL A 136 -13.73 10.03 -21.20
N TRP A 137 -13.25 11.13 -20.62
CA TRP A 137 -12.90 12.35 -21.35
C TRP A 137 -11.41 12.33 -21.66
N ASN A 138 -11.05 12.60 -22.91
CA ASN A 138 -9.67 12.68 -23.37
C ASN A 138 -9.36 14.12 -23.76
N TYR A 139 -8.16 14.58 -23.41
CA TYR A 139 -7.67 15.92 -23.71
C TYR A 139 -6.44 15.88 -24.61
N PRO A 140 -6.14 16.96 -25.36
CA PRO A 140 -5.06 16.99 -26.34
C PRO A 140 -3.66 16.77 -25.76
N ASP A 141 -3.47 17.06 -24.46
CA ASP A 141 -2.21 16.86 -23.75
C ASP A 141 -2.02 15.41 -23.25
N ASN A 142 -2.85 14.47 -23.73
CA ASN A 142 -2.94 13.07 -23.30
C ASN A 142 -3.47 12.86 -21.87
N THR A 143 -4.05 13.89 -21.25
CA THR A 143 -4.77 13.74 -20.00
C THR A 143 -6.11 13.04 -20.26
N LYS A 144 -6.51 12.20 -19.31
CA LYS A 144 -7.80 11.51 -19.29
C LYS A 144 -8.48 11.72 -17.95
N ILE A 145 -9.78 11.99 -18.00
CA ILE A 145 -10.65 11.90 -16.83
C ILE A 145 -11.51 10.68 -17.02
N THR A 146 -11.44 9.74 -16.07
CA THR A 146 -12.21 8.50 -16.12
C THR A 146 -13.19 8.50 -14.95
N LYS A 147 -14.50 8.49 -15.22
CA LYS A 147 -15.51 8.12 -14.23
C LYS A 147 -15.75 6.63 -14.32
N TYR A 148 -15.42 5.93 -13.25
CA TYR A 148 -15.53 4.48 -13.14
C TYR A 148 -16.48 4.09 -12.01
N TRP A 149 -17.42 3.20 -12.32
CA TRP A 149 -18.44 2.79 -11.35
C TRP A 149 -17.91 1.74 -10.39
N ILE A 150 -18.05 2.03 -9.09
CA ILE A 150 -17.68 1.12 -8.01
C ILE A 150 -18.94 0.41 -7.54
N SER A 151 -19.10 -0.84 -7.99
CA SER A 151 -20.36 -1.59 -7.87
C SER A 151 -20.82 -1.82 -6.43
N HIS A 152 -19.91 -2.08 -5.49
CA HIS A 152 -20.26 -2.32 -4.09
C HIS A 152 -20.62 -1.04 -3.34
N ARG A 153 -20.00 0.11 -3.67
CA ARG A 153 -20.34 1.42 -3.11
C ARG A 153 -21.53 2.09 -3.80
N LYS A 154 -21.86 1.65 -5.02
CA LYS A 154 -22.88 2.26 -5.89
C LYS A 154 -22.62 3.75 -6.15
N GLU A 155 -21.36 4.08 -6.40
CA GLU A 155 -20.94 5.44 -6.74
C GLU A 155 -19.82 5.43 -7.78
N TYR A 156 -19.55 6.60 -8.36
CA TYR A 156 -18.45 6.79 -9.29
C TYR A 156 -17.20 7.30 -8.57
N ASP A 157 -16.08 6.64 -8.82
CA ASP A 157 -14.77 7.26 -8.64
C ASP A 157 -14.44 8.06 -9.90
N THR A 158 -13.88 9.26 -9.72
CA THR A 158 -13.37 10.07 -10.82
C THR A 158 -11.85 10.12 -10.74
N ILE A 159 -11.17 9.65 -11.78
CA ILE A 159 -9.72 9.47 -11.79
C ILE A 159 -9.11 10.41 -12.84
N TYR A 160 -8.11 11.18 -12.43
CA TYR A 160 -7.23 11.92 -13.32
C TYR A 160 -6.07 11.04 -13.75
N GLN A 161 -5.80 10.96 -15.05
CA GLN A 161 -4.75 10.12 -15.60
C GLN A 161 -3.96 10.86 -16.68
N LYS A 162 -2.65 10.94 -16.52
CA LYS A 162 -1.69 11.36 -17.55
C LYS A 162 -0.52 10.38 -17.56
N PRO A 163 -0.73 9.14 -18.06
CA PRO A 163 0.17 8.02 -17.81
C PRO A 163 1.60 8.22 -18.33
N LEU A 164 1.77 8.89 -19.48
CA LEU A 164 3.08 9.16 -20.05
C LEU A 164 3.95 10.05 -19.15
N GLU A 165 3.33 10.86 -18.28
CA GLU A 165 3.97 11.72 -17.29
C GLU A 165 3.93 11.13 -15.87
N PHE A 166 3.58 9.85 -15.70
CA PHE A 166 3.45 9.20 -14.39
C PHE A 166 2.45 9.89 -13.47
N GLN A 167 1.34 10.41 -13.98
CA GLN A 167 0.28 10.97 -13.13
C GLN A 167 -0.95 10.07 -13.18
N ASN A 168 -1.38 9.56 -12.03
CA ASN A 168 -2.64 8.84 -11.90
C ASN A 168 -3.16 9.01 -10.47
N TYR A 169 -4.34 9.59 -10.31
CA TYR A 169 -4.91 9.83 -8.99
C TYR A 169 -6.41 10.04 -8.95
N LEU A 170 -7.01 9.68 -7.82
CA LEU A 170 -8.41 9.91 -7.52
C LEU A 170 -8.65 11.42 -7.30
N LEU A 171 -9.68 11.95 -7.96
CA LEU A 171 -10.25 13.25 -7.63
C LEU A 171 -11.18 13.07 -6.43
N VAL A 172 -10.68 13.38 -5.25
CA VAL A 172 -11.38 13.10 -3.99
C VAL A 172 -12.64 13.96 -3.82
N ASN A 173 -13.76 13.32 -3.47
CA ASN A 173 -14.98 14.01 -3.06
C ASN A 173 -14.83 14.55 -1.64
N GLU A 174 -14.40 15.80 -1.51
CA GLU A 174 -14.20 16.47 -0.22
C GLU A 174 -15.49 16.64 0.60
N THR A 175 -16.67 16.49 -0.02
CA THR A 175 -17.95 16.48 0.72
C THR A 175 -18.08 15.22 1.58
N GLN A 176 -17.52 14.10 1.12
CA GLN A 176 -17.57 12.81 1.81
C GLN A 176 -16.36 12.61 2.74
N LEU A 177 -15.15 12.90 2.25
CA LEU A 177 -13.90 12.61 2.98
C LEU A 177 -13.30 13.83 3.71
N GLY A 178 -13.94 14.98 3.60
CA GLY A 178 -13.46 16.24 4.17
C GLY A 178 -12.34 16.88 3.34
N LYS A 179 -11.86 18.03 3.82
CA LYS A 179 -10.72 18.75 3.22
C LYS A 179 -9.39 18.07 3.57
N PRO A 180 -8.32 18.30 2.78
CA PRO A 180 -6.98 17.83 3.10
C PRO A 180 -6.55 18.21 4.53
N LYS A 181 -6.06 17.22 5.28
CA LYS A 181 -5.53 17.37 6.65
C LYS A 181 -4.02 17.67 6.66
N LEU A 182 -3.29 17.11 5.70
CA LEU A 182 -1.86 17.28 5.56
C LEU A 182 -1.44 17.07 4.09
N GLU A 183 -0.48 17.85 3.61
CA GLU A 183 0.18 17.65 2.32
C GLU A 183 1.69 17.49 2.54
N VAL A 184 2.26 16.37 2.08
CA VAL A 184 3.71 16.08 2.16
C VAL A 184 4.21 15.58 0.81
N GLY A 185 4.93 16.46 0.09
CA GLY A 185 5.35 16.16 -1.28
C GLY A 185 4.13 15.93 -2.16
N ASN A 186 4.02 14.74 -2.75
CA ASN A 186 2.87 14.36 -3.57
C ASN A 186 1.71 13.77 -2.76
N LEU A 187 1.90 13.41 -1.48
CA LEU A 187 0.86 12.79 -0.66
C LEU A 187 -0.11 13.84 -0.12
N VAL A 188 -1.41 13.58 -0.23
CA VAL A 188 -2.48 14.44 0.28
C VAL A 188 -3.39 13.60 1.16
N PHE A 189 -3.43 13.88 2.46
CA PHE A 189 -4.15 13.08 3.44
C PHE A 189 -5.56 13.61 3.70
N TYR A 190 -6.55 12.72 3.69
CA TYR A 190 -7.97 13.00 3.95
C TYR A 190 -8.47 12.09 5.06
N GLY A 191 -9.17 12.62 6.07
CA GLY A 191 -9.62 11.83 7.21
C GLY A 191 -10.22 12.65 8.34
N SER A 192 -10.58 11.96 9.43
CA SER A 192 -11.10 12.58 10.66
C SER A 192 -9.99 13.23 11.51
N ASP A 193 -10.37 13.93 12.58
CA ASP A 193 -9.42 14.52 13.54
C ASP A 193 -8.69 13.49 14.42
N LYS A 194 -9.12 12.23 14.45
CA LYS A 194 -8.43 11.16 15.19
C LYS A 194 -7.01 10.90 14.66
N TRP A 195 -6.77 11.28 13.41
CA TRP A 195 -5.48 11.12 12.75
C TRP A 195 -4.51 12.28 13.00
N ASN A 196 -4.91 13.34 13.72
CA ASN A 196 -4.12 14.57 13.80
C ASN A 196 -2.71 14.36 14.37
N GLU A 197 -2.55 13.60 15.46
CA GLU A 197 -1.22 13.34 16.03
C GLU A 197 -0.39 12.39 15.15
N TYR A 198 -1.02 11.38 14.54
CA TYR A 198 -0.37 10.51 13.56
C TYR A 198 0.20 11.33 12.40
N LEU A 199 -0.62 12.21 11.81
CA LEU A 199 -0.25 13.04 10.67
C LEU A 199 0.81 14.07 11.02
N ARG A 200 0.72 14.69 12.21
CA ARG A 200 1.74 15.62 12.69
C ARG A 200 3.12 14.95 12.73
N VAL A 201 3.23 13.77 13.34
CA VAL A 201 4.50 13.03 13.42
C VAL A 201 4.93 12.50 12.06
N PHE A 202 4.00 12.03 11.23
CA PHE A 202 4.30 11.62 9.86
C PHE A 202 4.98 12.76 9.08
N GLY A 203 4.44 13.98 9.16
CA GLY A 203 4.98 15.17 8.49
C GLY A 203 6.35 15.61 9.00
N GLU A 204 6.66 15.38 10.29
CA GLU A 204 7.93 15.73 10.92
C GLU A 204 9.03 14.68 10.67
N GLU A 205 8.70 13.39 10.78
CA GLU A 205 9.68 12.30 10.85
C GLU A 205 9.88 11.55 9.53
N VAL A 206 8.84 11.44 8.69
CA VAL A 206 8.87 10.52 7.55
C VAL A 206 9.53 11.15 6.33
N LYS A 207 10.71 10.64 5.98
CA LYS A 207 11.48 11.04 4.79
C LYS A 207 10.96 10.36 3.52
N THR A 208 9.70 10.59 3.14
CA THR A 208 9.10 10.05 1.89
C THR A 208 9.95 10.38 0.65
N LYS A 209 10.66 11.51 0.65
CA LYS A 209 11.62 11.90 -0.39
C LYS A 209 12.71 10.85 -0.63
N SER A 210 13.24 10.22 0.43
CA SER A 210 14.26 9.18 0.29
C SER A 210 13.70 7.94 -0.39
N LEU A 211 12.47 7.55 -0.04
CA LEU A 211 11.78 6.44 -0.69
C LEU A 211 11.51 6.74 -2.17
N PHE A 212 10.94 7.90 -2.51
CA PHE A 212 10.67 8.27 -3.90
C PHE A 212 11.95 8.27 -4.74
N LEU A 213 13.04 8.83 -4.21
CA LEU A 213 14.33 8.83 -4.89
C LEU A 213 14.86 7.40 -5.09
N TYR A 214 14.71 6.56 -4.06
CA TYR A 214 15.12 5.16 -4.13
C TYR A 214 14.33 4.40 -5.21
N LEU A 215 12.99 4.45 -5.19
CA LEU A 215 12.13 3.79 -6.17
C LEU A 215 12.43 4.22 -7.61
N LYS A 216 12.64 5.53 -7.80
CA LYS A 216 13.00 6.10 -9.11
C LYS A 216 14.36 5.63 -9.61
N ASN A 217 15.39 5.69 -8.76
CA ASN A 217 16.76 5.37 -9.18
C ASN A 217 16.98 3.85 -9.38
N GLU A 218 16.23 3.05 -8.64
CA GLU A 218 16.45 1.60 -8.60
C GLU A 218 15.55 0.88 -9.58
N PHE A 219 14.31 1.33 -9.72
CA PHE A 219 13.32 0.65 -10.55
C PHE A 219 12.67 1.53 -11.61
N GLY A 220 12.97 2.84 -11.62
CA GLY A 220 12.26 3.79 -12.48
C GLY A 220 10.81 4.01 -12.08
N PHE A 221 10.39 3.54 -10.90
CA PHE A 221 9.02 3.65 -10.43
C PHE A 221 8.77 5.06 -9.87
N GLU A 222 7.70 5.70 -10.35
CA GLU A 222 7.37 7.07 -9.99
C GLU A 222 5.85 7.31 -10.09
N ASN A 223 5.33 8.15 -9.21
CA ASN A 223 4.05 8.83 -9.41
C ASN A 223 4.27 10.33 -9.15
N ARG A 224 4.18 11.13 -10.21
CA ARG A 224 4.35 12.59 -10.19
C ARG A 224 3.06 13.33 -9.90
N GLY A 225 1.91 12.66 -9.96
CA GLY A 225 0.62 13.22 -9.60
C GLY A 225 0.46 13.37 -8.09
N LYS A 226 -0.63 14.02 -7.67
CA LYS A 226 -1.08 13.99 -6.27
C LYS A 226 -1.43 12.55 -5.90
N ILE A 227 -1.14 12.09 -4.70
CA ILE A 227 -1.45 10.74 -4.21
C ILE A 227 -2.37 10.91 -3.00
N PRO A 228 -3.70 10.80 -3.20
CA PRO A 228 -4.64 10.81 -2.10
C PRO A 228 -4.38 9.66 -1.14
N VAL A 229 -4.32 9.96 0.15
CA VAL A 229 -4.29 8.99 1.24
C VAL A 229 -5.57 9.15 2.04
N LEU A 230 -6.46 8.17 1.93
CA LEU A 230 -7.78 8.17 2.53
C LEU A 230 -7.72 7.41 3.86
N LEU A 231 -8.03 8.10 4.95
CA LEU A 231 -7.87 7.61 6.31
C LEU A 231 -9.23 7.32 6.92
N PHE A 232 -9.45 6.05 7.27
CA PHE A 232 -10.70 5.56 7.86
C PHE A 232 -10.52 5.25 9.33
N ASP A 233 -11.48 5.68 10.15
CA ASP A 233 -11.44 5.45 11.60
C ASP A 233 -11.63 3.96 11.95
N GLU A 234 -12.57 3.31 11.27
CA GLU A 234 -12.98 1.92 11.53
C GLU A 234 -12.59 1.00 10.37
N TYR A 235 -12.15 -0.22 10.69
CA TYR A 235 -11.83 -1.25 9.69
C TYR A 235 -13.03 -1.57 8.79
N ALA A 236 -14.23 -1.65 9.36
CA ALA A 236 -15.45 -1.99 8.61
C ALA A 236 -15.73 -0.95 7.51
N THR A 237 -15.61 0.33 7.82
CA THR A 237 -15.79 1.40 6.82
C THR A 237 -14.72 1.35 5.73
N ALA A 238 -13.46 1.09 6.09
CA ALA A 238 -12.39 0.93 5.10
C ALA A 238 -12.64 -0.28 4.18
N LYS A 239 -13.07 -1.40 4.76
CA LYS A 239 -13.46 -2.61 4.02
C LYS A 239 -14.61 -2.34 3.07
N ASP A 240 -15.67 -1.69 3.55
CA ASP A 240 -16.81 -1.32 2.72
C ASP A 240 -16.41 -0.37 1.60
N TYR A 241 -15.43 0.51 1.85
CA TYR A 241 -14.90 1.39 0.82
C TYR A 241 -14.16 0.62 -0.28
N ILE A 242 -13.27 -0.29 0.12
CA ILE A 242 -12.41 -1.07 -0.78
C ILE A 242 -13.19 -2.18 -1.51
N GLY A 243 -14.18 -2.78 -0.85
CA GLY A 243 -15.07 -3.80 -1.43
C GLY A 243 -14.64 -5.26 -1.23
N PHE A 244 -13.56 -5.50 -0.50
CA PHE A 244 -13.10 -6.86 -0.16
C PHE A 244 -12.38 -6.87 1.19
N ASP A 245 -12.30 -8.05 1.81
CA ASP A 245 -11.49 -8.24 3.01
C ASP A 245 -10.01 -8.06 2.67
N LEU A 246 -9.35 -7.16 3.40
CA LEU A 246 -7.90 -7.08 3.42
C LEU A 246 -7.38 -8.29 4.21
N LEU A 247 -7.15 -9.41 3.51
CA LEU A 247 -6.59 -10.63 4.09
C LEU A 247 -5.25 -10.28 4.76
N GLY A 248 -5.18 -10.34 6.10
CA GLY A 248 -4.04 -9.88 6.91
C GLY A 248 -4.30 -8.66 7.80
N ALA A 249 -5.45 -7.99 7.64
CA ALA A 249 -5.78 -6.76 8.37
C ALA A 249 -6.19 -6.93 9.85
N HIS A 250 -6.09 -8.14 10.41
CA HIS A 250 -6.45 -8.38 11.80
C HIS A 250 -5.35 -8.10 12.83
N SER A 251 -4.23 -7.46 12.44
CA SER A 251 -3.28 -6.93 13.45
C SER A 251 -2.20 -5.99 12.91
N GLU A 252 -1.85 -6.03 11.62
CA GLU A 252 -0.64 -5.31 11.14
C GLU A 252 -0.76 -4.67 9.75
N GLU A 253 -1.66 -5.14 8.89
CA GLU A 253 -1.94 -4.52 7.58
C GLU A 253 -3.11 -3.56 7.66
N LEU A 254 -2.77 -2.29 7.82
CA LEU A 254 -3.73 -1.22 8.04
C LEU A 254 -4.00 -0.41 6.76
N GLY A 255 -4.01 -1.06 5.57
CA GLY A 255 -4.30 -0.33 4.33
C GLY A 255 -4.15 -1.05 3.00
N PHE A 256 -4.56 -0.36 1.93
CA PHE A 256 -4.52 -0.79 0.53
C PHE A 256 -3.82 0.27 -0.34
N GLY A 257 -2.93 -0.17 -1.22
CA GLY A 257 -2.19 0.70 -2.14
C GLY A 257 -2.72 0.52 -3.55
N GLY A 258 -3.71 1.32 -3.93
CA GLY A 258 -4.23 1.38 -5.29
C GLY A 258 -3.42 2.33 -6.16
N LYS A 259 -3.65 2.27 -7.47
CA LYS A 259 -2.95 3.10 -8.47
C LYS A 259 -3.37 4.57 -8.37
N ASP A 260 -4.59 4.81 -7.92
CA ASP A 260 -5.27 6.11 -7.86
C ASP A 260 -5.36 6.71 -6.45
N ALA A 261 -5.38 5.87 -5.41
CA ALA A 261 -5.35 6.31 -4.02
C ALA A 261 -4.73 5.24 -3.10
N ILE A 262 -4.23 5.69 -1.96
CA ILE A 262 -3.87 4.83 -0.83
C ILE A 262 -5.00 4.91 0.19
N VAL A 263 -5.45 3.78 0.69
CA VAL A 263 -6.45 3.71 1.77
C VAL A 263 -5.77 3.17 3.02
N LEU A 264 -5.94 3.82 4.16
CA LEU A 264 -5.45 3.36 5.45
C LEU A 264 -6.58 3.31 6.49
N CYS A 265 -6.43 2.44 7.47
CA CYS A 265 -7.25 2.35 8.68
C CYS A 265 -6.31 2.08 9.89
N CYS A 266 -6.70 1.93 11.14
CA CYS A 266 -7.94 2.32 11.81
C CYS A 266 -7.63 3.51 12.70
N GLY A 267 -8.22 4.68 12.43
CA GLY A 267 -8.02 5.91 13.21
C GLY A 267 -8.31 5.75 14.70
N ASP A 268 -9.22 4.86 15.08
CA ASP A 268 -9.56 4.58 16.47
C ASP A 268 -8.43 3.94 17.29
N GLN A 269 -7.40 3.43 16.60
CA GLN A 269 -6.21 2.86 17.23
C GLN A 269 -5.04 3.84 17.25
N MET A 270 -5.19 5.03 16.65
CA MET A 270 -4.13 6.03 16.60
C MET A 270 -3.93 6.67 17.97
N PRO A 271 -2.68 7.00 18.35
CA PRO A 271 -2.42 7.67 19.62
C PRO A 271 -3.14 9.02 19.72
N GLU A 272 -3.89 9.20 20.80
CA GLU A 272 -4.44 10.50 21.19
C GLU A 272 -3.58 11.15 22.28
N LYS A 273 -3.60 12.49 22.33
CA LYS A 273 -2.87 13.26 23.33
C LYS A 273 -3.52 13.10 24.70
N THR A 274 -2.79 12.54 25.66
CA THR A 274 -3.28 12.31 27.03
C THR A 274 -2.89 13.43 28.01
N GLY A 275 -1.98 14.32 27.60
CA GLY A 275 -1.42 15.37 28.47
C GLY A 275 -0.21 14.91 29.29
N ASN A 276 0.12 13.61 29.26
CA ASN A 276 1.38 13.10 29.79
C ASN A 276 2.43 13.10 28.65
N ALA A 277 3.36 14.05 28.68
CA ALA A 277 4.35 14.23 27.63
C ALA A 277 5.21 12.98 27.37
N ASN A 278 5.56 12.22 28.41
CA ASN A 278 6.39 11.02 28.28
C ASN A 278 5.61 9.86 27.63
N PHE A 279 4.36 9.67 28.03
CA PHE A 279 3.48 8.66 27.44
C PHE A 279 3.08 9.00 26.00
N ASP A 280 2.74 10.27 25.74
CA ASP A 280 2.34 10.74 24.42
C ASP A 280 3.52 10.57 23.43
N ALA A 281 4.74 10.96 23.83
CA ALA A 281 5.94 10.76 23.02
C ALA A 281 6.25 9.27 22.75
N ASP A 282 6.12 8.39 23.75
CA ASP A 282 6.31 6.94 23.56
C ASP A 282 5.28 6.35 22.59
N SER A 283 4.01 6.73 22.75
CA SER A 283 2.93 6.24 21.90
C SER A 283 3.16 6.62 20.45
N LEU A 284 3.68 7.82 20.19
CA LEU A 284 4.03 8.29 18.84
C LEU A 284 5.24 7.57 18.24
N ARG A 285 6.31 7.31 19.02
CA ARG A 285 7.49 6.53 18.57
C ARG A 285 7.17 5.07 18.19
N ARG A 286 6.05 4.57 18.72
CA ARG A 286 5.56 3.21 18.45
C ARG A 286 4.64 3.17 17.22
N VAL A 287 4.21 4.32 16.70
CA VAL A 287 3.45 4.37 15.46
C VAL A 287 4.27 3.79 14.33
N ASN A 288 3.65 2.88 13.58
CA ASN A 288 4.29 2.29 12.43
C ASN A 288 3.90 3.03 11.14
N PHE A 289 4.85 3.79 10.57
CA PHE A 289 4.67 4.44 9.28
C PHE A 289 5.06 3.56 8.10
N SER A 290 5.63 2.37 8.34
CA SER A 290 6.16 1.50 7.28
C SER A 290 5.07 1.01 6.32
N THR A 291 3.84 0.84 6.81
CA THR A 291 2.68 0.51 5.95
C THR A 291 2.44 1.57 4.88
N VAL A 292 2.59 2.86 5.17
CA VAL A 292 2.45 3.92 4.16
C VAL A 292 3.52 3.76 3.08
N LEU A 293 4.76 3.42 3.48
CA LEU A 293 5.87 3.21 2.56
C LEU A 293 5.63 1.99 1.65
N GLN A 294 5.09 0.91 2.22
CA GLN A 294 4.69 -0.30 1.49
C GLN A 294 3.62 0.05 0.43
N LYS A 295 2.53 0.72 0.84
CA LYS A 295 1.43 1.06 -0.09
C LYS A 295 1.82 2.14 -1.12
N LEU A 296 2.75 3.03 -0.78
CA LEU A 296 3.34 3.98 -1.72
C LEU A 296 4.19 3.28 -2.80
N THR A 297 4.90 2.21 -2.42
CA THR A 297 5.64 1.38 -3.39
C THR A 297 4.68 0.73 -4.39
N ARG A 298 3.56 0.16 -3.90
CA ARG A 298 2.49 -0.42 -4.76
C ARG A 298 1.93 0.62 -5.72
N ASN A 299 1.61 1.82 -5.23
CA ASN A 299 1.10 2.91 -6.05
C ASN A 299 2.07 3.28 -7.20
N ALA A 300 3.35 3.51 -6.87
CA ALA A 300 4.35 3.90 -7.87
C ALA A 300 4.60 2.80 -8.92
N GLU A 301 4.60 1.54 -8.50
CA GLU A 301 4.70 0.37 -9.38
C GLU A 301 3.51 0.32 -10.36
N GLN A 302 2.28 0.39 -9.86
CA GLN A 302 1.09 0.37 -10.70
C GLN A 302 0.99 1.58 -11.65
N VAL A 303 1.39 2.78 -11.23
CA VAL A 303 1.44 3.96 -12.12
C VAL A 303 2.48 3.76 -13.23
N SER A 304 3.60 3.10 -12.94
CA SER A 304 4.61 2.75 -13.94
C SER A 304 4.12 1.70 -14.94
N CYS A 305 3.25 0.79 -14.48
CA CYS A 305 2.52 -0.15 -15.33
C CYS A 305 1.61 0.59 -16.34
N LEU A 306 0.84 1.57 -15.86
CA LEU A 306 -0.02 2.40 -16.72
C LEU A 306 0.79 3.15 -17.79
N LYS A 307 1.97 3.67 -17.42
CA LYS A 307 2.88 4.30 -18.39
C LYS A 307 3.33 3.31 -19.46
N THR A 308 3.76 2.12 -19.07
CA THR A 308 4.20 1.07 -20.01
C THR A 308 3.11 0.72 -21.03
N ILE A 309 1.87 0.56 -20.56
CA ILE A 309 0.71 0.30 -21.43
C ILE A 309 0.49 1.47 -22.40
N ALA A 310 0.58 2.72 -21.90
CA ALA A 310 0.41 3.90 -22.73
C ALA A 310 1.52 4.08 -23.78
N GLU A 311 2.78 3.78 -23.45
CA GLU A 311 3.91 3.88 -24.38
C GLU A 311 3.89 2.81 -25.47
N THR A 312 3.46 1.60 -25.12
CA THR A 312 3.44 0.47 -26.06
C THR A 312 2.15 0.39 -26.87
N GLY A 313 1.08 1.05 -26.40
CA GLY A 313 -0.27 0.93 -26.96
C GLY A 313 -0.89 -0.47 -26.79
N LYS A 314 -0.27 -1.34 -25.99
CA LYS A 314 -0.70 -2.72 -25.77
C LYS A 314 -1.33 -2.83 -24.38
N ALA A 315 -2.66 -2.97 -24.34
CA ALA A 315 -3.36 -3.33 -23.13
C ALA A 315 -3.43 -4.86 -23.00
N PRO A 316 -3.23 -5.43 -21.81
CA PRO A 316 -3.41 -6.85 -21.60
C PRO A 316 -4.89 -7.24 -21.77
N ASN A 317 -5.16 -8.41 -22.35
CA ASN A 317 -6.52 -8.94 -22.45
C ASN A 317 -7.08 -9.38 -21.09
N GLN A 318 -6.19 -9.69 -20.14
CA GLN A 318 -6.50 -10.03 -18.76
C GLN A 318 -5.38 -9.50 -17.86
N GLU A 319 -5.76 -8.92 -16.73
CA GLU A 319 -4.81 -8.50 -15.71
C GLU A 319 -4.14 -9.73 -15.07
N ILE A 320 -2.81 -9.71 -15.03
CA ILE A 320 -2.02 -10.74 -14.32
C ILE A 320 -1.98 -10.32 -12.86
N LEU A 321 -2.56 -11.15 -11.99
CA LEU A 321 -2.54 -10.95 -10.54
C LEU A 321 -1.42 -11.81 -9.96
N ASP A 322 -0.35 -11.16 -9.53
CA ASP A 322 0.82 -11.81 -8.93
C ASP A 322 1.04 -11.31 -7.50
N PRO A 323 0.23 -11.75 -6.52
CA PRO A 323 0.35 -11.28 -5.14
C PRO A 323 1.77 -11.38 -4.59
N TRP A 324 2.50 -12.44 -4.93
CA TRP A 324 3.89 -12.64 -4.48
C TRP A 324 4.82 -11.51 -4.91
N PHE A 325 4.68 -10.99 -6.13
CA PHE A 325 5.53 -9.91 -6.63
C PHE A 325 5.02 -8.58 -6.11
N GLU A 326 3.72 -8.39 -6.23
CA GLU A 326 2.99 -7.20 -5.82
C GLU A 326 3.27 -6.83 -4.35
N GLU A 327 2.94 -7.73 -3.42
CA GLU A 327 3.15 -7.51 -1.99
C GLU A 327 4.59 -7.82 -1.57
N GLY A 328 5.28 -8.75 -2.25
CA GLY A 328 6.65 -9.09 -1.95
C GLY A 328 7.63 -7.96 -2.25
N LEU A 329 7.47 -7.27 -3.38
CA LEU A 329 8.28 -6.11 -3.72
C LEU A 329 8.04 -5.00 -2.71
N ALA A 330 6.77 -4.66 -2.45
CA ALA A 330 6.44 -3.58 -1.52
C ALA A 330 6.97 -3.87 -0.10
N SER A 331 6.83 -5.10 0.39
CA SER A 331 7.35 -5.52 1.69
C SER A 331 8.89 -5.58 1.72
N TYR A 332 9.52 -5.91 0.59
CA TYR A 332 10.98 -5.90 0.47
C TYR A 332 11.51 -4.46 0.56
N ILE A 333 10.86 -3.51 -0.13
CA ILE A 333 11.19 -2.09 0.01
C ILE A 333 10.96 -1.62 1.44
N GLU A 334 9.79 -1.90 2.02
CA GLU A 334 9.44 -1.56 3.41
C GLU A 334 10.52 -2.04 4.40
N SER A 335 11.00 -3.28 4.25
CA SER A 335 12.04 -3.87 5.10
C SER A 335 13.38 -3.14 5.06
N ARG A 336 13.66 -2.37 3.99
CA ARG A 336 14.89 -1.55 3.91
C ARG A 336 14.78 -0.22 4.61
N PHE A 337 13.56 0.24 4.88
CA PHE A 337 13.30 1.49 5.60
C PHE A 337 12.79 1.25 7.03
N SER A 338 12.53 0.00 7.41
CA SER A 338 12.07 -0.39 8.74
C SER A 338 12.78 -1.65 9.24
N ASP A 339 13.71 -1.48 10.19
CA ASP A 339 14.40 -2.59 10.85
C ASP A 339 13.42 -3.53 11.56
N ARG A 340 12.37 -2.97 12.18
CA ARG A 340 11.31 -3.75 12.83
C ARG A 340 10.62 -4.68 11.83
N LYS A 341 10.24 -4.15 10.67
CA LYS A 341 9.61 -4.95 9.60
C LYS A 341 10.57 -6.01 9.07
N ARG A 342 11.85 -5.66 8.86
CA ARG A 342 12.88 -6.62 8.43
C ARG A 342 12.99 -7.81 9.38
N VAL A 343 13.08 -7.56 10.69
CA VAL A 343 13.13 -8.64 11.69
C VAL A 343 11.87 -9.49 11.65
N TRP A 344 10.69 -8.87 11.63
CA TRP A 344 9.40 -9.59 11.57
C TRP A 344 9.32 -10.50 10.35
N LEU A 345 9.66 -9.99 9.16
CA LEU A 345 9.68 -10.77 7.91
C LEU A 345 10.58 -11.99 8.03
N TYR A 346 11.79 -11.82 8.55
CA TYR A 346 12.75 -12.90 8.70
C TYR A 346 12.29 -13.93 9.74
N ALA A 347 11.74 -13.51 10.87
CA ALA A 347 11.27 -14.40 11.92
C ALA A 347 10.06 -15.23 11.46
N GLU A 348 9.06 -14.61 10.83
CA GLU A 348 7.88 -15.33 10.34
C GLU A 348 8.21 -16.21 9.12
N THR A 349 9.14 -15.78 8.25
CA THR A 349 9.60 -16.64 7.14
C THR A 349 10.34 -17.88 7.67
N GLU A 350 11.22 -17.74 8.67
CA GLU A 350 11.87 -18.87 9.32
C GLU A 350 10.85 -19.84 9.93
N LYS A 351 9.86 -19.29 10.63
CA LYS A 351 8.79 -20.08 11.23
C LYS A 351 8.00 -20.87 10.18
N LEU A 352 7.63 -20.26 9.06
CA LEU A 352 6.97 -20.97 7.95
C LEU A 352 7.82 -22.12 7.38
N ILE A 353 9.13 -21.91 7.24
CA ILE A 353 10.06 -22.94 6.78
C ILE A 353 10.13 -24.08 7.79
N ARG A 354 10.32 -23.76 9.07
CA ARG A 354 10.40 -24.75 10.16
C ARG A 354 9.11 -25.57 10.30
N GLU A 355 7.95 -24.93 10.10
CA GLU A 355 6.63 -25.58 10.12
C GLU A 355 6.28 -26.30 8.80
N ASN A 356 7.19 -26.29 7.82
CA ASN A 356 6.99 -26.90 6.49
C ASN A 356 5.75 -26.38 5.72
N LYS A 357 5.37 -25.12 5.97
CA LYS A 357 4.21 -24.45 5.35
C LYS A 357 4.57 -23.65 4.09
N VAL A 358 5.84 -23.59 3.72
CA VAL A 358 6.27 -22.89 2.51
C VAL A 358 5.78 -23.58 1.24
N PRO A 359 5.34 -22.82 0.20
CA PRO A 359 5.02 -23.37 -1.11
C PRO A 359 6.17 -24.23 -1.66
N LYS A 360 5.84 -25.39 -2.23
CA LYS A 360 6.82 -26.34 -2.78
C LYS A 360 7.01 -26.19 -4.29
N THR A 361 6.01 -25.61 -4.96
CA THR A 361 6.05 -25.26 -6.38
C THR A 361 5.60 -23.83 -6.58
N TYR A 362 6.02 -23.21 -7.66
CA TYR A 362 5.61 -21.88 -8.05
C TYR A 362 4.10 -21.80 -8.29
N LYS A 363 3.50 -22.85 -8.86
CA LYS A 363 2.04 -22.96 -8.95
C LYS A 363 1.38 -22.89 -7.57
N SER A 364 1.90 -23.61 -6.58
CA SER A 364 1.36 -23.56 -5.21
C SER A 364 1.52 -22.18 -4.56
N LEU A 365 2.54 -21.40 -4.95
CA LEU A 365 2.71 -20.00 -4.53
C LEU A 365 1.62 -19.11 -5.14
N LEU A 366 1.33 -19.24 -6.44
CA LEU A 366 0.26 -18.49 -7.09
C LEU A 366 -1.12 -18.88 -6.54
N ASP A 367 -1.37 -20.18 -6.35
CA ASP A 367 -2.62 -20.71 -5.81
C ASP A 367 -2.85 -20.31 -4.34
N ALA A 368 -1.78 -20.01 -3.58
CA ALA A 368 -1.88 -19.52 -2.21
C ALA A 368 -2.55 -18.14 -2.13
N LYS A 369 -2.44 -17.31 -3.17
CA LYS A 369 -2.91 -15.92 -3.17
C LYS A 369 -2.42 -15.23 -1.88
N TYR A 370 -3.31 -14.60 -1.12
CA TYR A 370 -3.00 -13.89 0.13
C TYR A 370 -3.04 -14.76 1.40
N LYS A 371 -3.04 -16.10 1.29
CA LYS A 371 -3.10 -16.99 2.47
C LYS A 371 -1.82 -16.95 3.28
N ASP A 372 -1.95 -17.07 4.61
CA ASP A 372 -0.85 -17.25 5.57
C ASP A 372 0.32 -16.25 5.42
N ASN A 373 0.01 -15.03 4.97
CA ASN A 373 1.00 -13.99 4.63
C ASN A 373 2.08 -14.43 3.63
N ILE A 374 1.84 -15.50 2.86
CA ILE A 374 2.82 -16.08 1.94
C ILE A 374 3.36 -15.04 0.94
N PRO A 375 2.55 -14.19 0.30
CA PRO A 375 3.06 -13.16 -0.61
C PRO A 375 4.04 -12.18 0.04
N TYR A 376 3.78 -11.81 1.29
CA TYR A 376 4.57 -10.84 2.05
C TYR A 376 5.88 -11.44 2.55
N LEU A 377 5.92 -12.76 2.80
CA LEU A 377 7.07 -13.45 3.37
C LEU A 377 7.92 -14.10 2.27
N ILE A 378 7.30 -14.95 1.46
CA ILE A 378 7.95 -15.66 0.36
C ILE A 378 8.22 -14.71 -0.81
N GLY A 379 7.32 -13.77 -1.10
CA GLY A 379 7.55 -12.79 -2.16
C GLY A 379 8.77 -11.91 -1.89
N VAL A 380 9.01 -11.51 -0.64
CA VAL A 380 10.20 -10.71 -0.25
C VAL A 380 11.49 -11.46 -0.56
N ILE A 381 11.57 -12.75 -0.18
CA ILE A 381 12.79 -13.53 -0.44
C ILE A 381 12.99 -13.77 -1.93
N LEU A 382 11.93 -13.92 -2.73
CA LEU A 382 12.03 -14.02 -4.19
C LEU A 382 12.53 -12.71 -4.79
N VAL A 383 11.93 -11.56 -4.43
CA VAL A 383 12.33 -10.24 -4.95
C VAL A 383 13.78 -9.94 -4.57
N LYS A 384 14.16 -10.19 -3.32
CA LYS A 384 15.54 -10.04 -2.86
C LYS A 384 16.49 -10.91 -3.67
N HIS A 385 16.16 -12.20 -3.84
CA HIS A 385 17.00 -13.12 -4.61
C HIS A 385 17.13 -12.68 -6.08
N ILE A 386 16.02 -12.26 -6.72
CA ILE A 386 16.05 -11.74 -8.09
C ILE A 386 16.99 -10.54 -8.17
N GLN A 387 16.83 -9.57 -7.26
CA GLN A 387 17.67 -8.37 -7.23
C GLN A 387 19.15 -8.70 -7.01
N ASP A 388 19.47 -9.58 -6.07
CA ASP A 388 20.86 -9.92 -5.72
C ASP A 388 21.57 -10.74 -6.80
N ARG A 389 20.86 -11.66 -7.48
CA ARG A 389 21.46 -12.57 -8.49
C ARG A 389 21.39 -12.04 -9.92
N TYR A 390 20.30 -11.39 -10.28
CA TYR A 390 19.98 -11.01 -11.67
C TYR A 390 19.91 -9.50 -11.87
N GLY A 391 20.05 -8.71 -10.81
CA GLY A 391 20.05 -7.26 -10.86
C GLY A 391 18.66 -6.64 -10.81
N LYS A 392 18.62 -5.33 -10.59
CA LYS A 392 17.38 -4.55 -10.49
C LYS A 392 16.62 -4.50 -11.81
N GLU A 393 17.33 -4.61 -12.94
CA GLU A 393 16.75 -4.65 -14.28
C GLU A 393 15.84 -5.87 -14.49
N ALA A 394 16.11 -6.99 -13.80
CA ALA A 394 15.25 -8.17 -13.84
C ALA A 394 13.90 -7.94 -13.15
N ILE A 395 13.88 -7.19 -12.04
CA ILE A 395 12.65 -6.78 -11.35
C ILE A 395 11.80 -5.88 -12.25
N THR A 396 12.42 -4.85 -12.84
CA THR A 396 11.70 -3.93 -13.73
C THR A 396 11.22 -4.61 -15.00
N SER A 397 12.01 -5.54 -15.54
CA SER A 397 11.62 -6.30 -16.73
C SER A 397 10.48 -7.26 -16.42
N TYR A 398 10.50 -7.92 -15.26
CA TYR A 398 9.41 -8.79 -14.82
C TYR A 398 8.09 -8.00 -14.79
N GLN A 399 8.09 -6.88 -14.07
CA GLN A 399 6.94 -5.99 -13.95
C GLN A 399 6.43 -5.52 -15.32
N LYS A 400 7.33 -5.07 -16.19
CA LYS A 400 6.97 -4.63 -17.55
C LYS A 400 6.28 -5.73 -18.36
N GLU A 401 6.80 -6.94 -18.31
CA GLU A 401 6.27 -8.06 -19.10
C GLU A 401 4.91 -8.53 -18.57
N THR A 402 4.74 -8.64 -17.25
CA THR A 402 3.45 -9.02 -16.65
C THR A 402 2.40 -7.92 -16.81
N CYS A 403 2.79 -6.64 -16.77
CA CYS A 403 1.95 -5.49 -17.12
C CYS A 403 1.36 -5.56 -18.53
N LEU A 404 2.12 -6.15 -19.46
CA LEU A 404 1.68 -6.35 -20.85
C LEU A 404 0.95 -7.69 -21.06
N GLY A 405 0.65 -8.41 -19.98
CA GLY A 405 -0.14 -9.64 -19.98
C GLY A 405 0.66 -10.91 -20.19
N LEU A 406 1.99 -10.87 -20.06
CA LEU A 406 2.80 -12.09 -20.08
C LEU A 406 2.58 -12.90 -18.80
N ASP A 407 2.35 -14.20 -18.93
CA ASP A 407 2.23 -15.10 -17.79
C ASP A 407 3.46 -15.03 -16.87
N SER A 408 3.19 -15.02 -15.57
CA SER A 408 4.14 -14.96 -14.45
C SER A 408 5.32 -15.94 -14.57
N THR A 409 5.05 -17.21 -14.91
CA THR A 409 6.08 -18.25 -15.05
C THR A 409 6.99 -17.97 -16.25
N ILE A 410 6.38 -17.55 -17.37
CA ILE A 410 7.10 -17.21 -18.60
C ILE A 410 7.93 -15.94 -18.40
N ALA A 411 7.38 -14.94 -17.69
CA ALA A 411 8.06 -13.70 -17.36
C ALA A 411 9.31 -13.97 -16.51
N ILE A 412 9.22 -14.81 -15.46
CA ILE A 412 10.40 -15.23 -14.68
C ILE A 412 11.45 -15.89 -15.57
N GLN A 413 11.05 -16.88 -16.37
CA GLN A 413 11.98 -17.62 -17.23
C GLN A 413 12.68 -16.69 -18.22
N LYS A 414 11.96 -15.69 -18.73
CA LYS A 414 12.48 -14.68 -19.66
C LYS A 414 13.50 -13.75 -18.99
N VAL A 415 13.25 -13.28 -17.78
CA VAL A 415 14.12 -12.28 -17.12
C VAL A 415 15.26 -12.90 -16.32
N THR A 416 15.13 -14.14 -15.86
CA THR A 416 16.15 -14.82 -15.04
C THR A 416 16.88 -15.95 -15.78
N GLY A 417 16.32 -16.47 -16.88
CA GLY A 417 16.87 -17.63 -17.58
C GLY A 417 16.67 -18.97 -16.83
N VAL A 418 16.00 -18.99 -15.68
CA VAL A 418 15.70 -20.20 -14.91
C VAL A 418 14.19 -20.39 -14.71
N SER A 419 13.77 -21.63 -14.44
CA SER A 419 12.36 -21.92 -14.19
C SER A 419 11.89 -21.29 -12.88
N ALA A 420 10.60 -20.95 -12.79
CA ALA A 420 10.03 -20.34 -11.59
C ALA A 420 10.10 -21.25 -10.35
N ASP A 421 10.02 -22.58 -10.53
CA ASP A 421 10.24 -23.55 -9.45
C ASP A 421 11.70 -23.55 -8.95
N THR A 422 12.66 -23.45 -9.88
CA THR A 422 14.09 -23.32 -9.54
C THR A 422 14.33 -22.03 -8.76
N LEU A 423 13.78 -20.91 -9.24
CA LEU A 423 13.91 -19.62 -8.58
C LEU A 423 13.38 -19.66 -7.13
N LEU A 424 12.18 -20.22 -6.92
CA LEU A 424 11.59 -20.37 -5.59
C LEU A 424 12.50 -21.17 -4.65
N LYS A 425 13.00 -22.31 -5.13
CA LYS A 425 13.90 -23.17 -4.35
C LYS A 425 15.20 -22.47 -3.99
N ASP A 426 15.83 -21.80 -4.95
CA ASP A 426 17.11 -21.11 -4.75
C ASP A 426 16.96 -19.89 -3.82
N SER A 427 15.81 -19.19 -3.90
CA SER A 427 15.47 -18.08 -3.00
C SER A 427 15.35 -18.52 -1.55
N ILE A 428 14.68 -19.66 -1.30
CA ILE A 428 14.58 -20.25 0.07
C ILE A 428 15.96 -20.63 0.59
N LYS A 429 16.80 -21.26 -0.25
CA LYS A 429 18.16 -21.64 0.13
C LYS A 429 19.03 -20.42 0.49
N GLN A 430 18.91 -19.34 -0.26
CA GLN A 430 19.63 -18.10 0.05
C GLN A 430 19.13 -17.50 1.37
N PHE A 431 17.82 -17.46 1.60
CA PHE A 431 17.26 -16.98 2.85
C PHE A 431 17.81 -17.73 4.08
N GLU A 432 17.96 -19.06 4.00
CA GLU A 432 18.51 -19.87 5.11
C GLU A 432 19.94 -19.46 5.49
N THR A 433 20.69 -18.86 4.56
CA THR A 433 22.04 -18.30 4.80
C THR A 433 21.96 -16.88 5.34
N ASP A 434 21.17 -16.02 4.69
CA ASP A 434 21.05 -14.59 5.02
C ASP A 434 20.39 -14.33 6.39
N LYS A 435 19.56 -15.27 6.88
CA LYS A 435 18.78 -15.05 8.11
C LYS A 435 19.60 -14.94 9.37
N LEU A 436 20.79 -15.54 9.41
CA LEU A 436 21.58 -15.66 10.64
C LEU A 436 21.97 -14.28 11.20
N ASP A 437 22.41 -13.37 10.34
CA ASP A 437 22.85 -12.04 10.75
C ASP A 437 21.71 -11.15 11.25
N VAL A 438 20.54 -11.24 10.60
CA VAL A 438 19.35 -10.48 10.98
C VAL A 438 18.75 -11.00 12.28
N LEU A 439 18.56 -12.31 12.39
CA LEU A 439 17.91 -12.92 13.56
C LEU A 439 18.77 -12.88 14.82
N LYS A 440 20.11 -12.90 14.67
CA LYS A 440 21.03 -12.69 15.80
C LYS A 440 20.78 -11.36 16.52
N ASN A 441 20.39 -10.32 15.78
CA ASN A 441 20.12 -8.98 16.30
C ASN A 441 18.61 -8.66 16.31
N ALA A 442 17.74 -9.68 16.30
CA ALA A 442 16.31 -9.48 16.17
C ALA A 442 15.73 -8.54 17.23
N LYS A 443 16.06 -8.78 18.51
CA LYS A 443 15.50 -8.02 19.63
C LYS A 443 15.91 -6.53 19.67
N PRO A 444 17.20 -6.15 19.54
CA PRO A 444 17.55 -4.73 19.52
C PRO A 444 16.99 -4.02 18.29
N LEU A 445 16.91 -4.70 17.14
CA LEU A 445 16.33 -4.14 15.91
C LEU A 445 14.79 -4.01 15.98
N SER A 446 14.09 -4.96 16.60
CA SER A 446 12.62 -4.89 16.74
C SER A 446 12.15 -3.79 17.69
N LEU A 447 13.01 -3.40 18.64
CA LEU A 447 12.76 -2.31 19.59
C LEU A 447 13.41 -0.99 19.18
N PHE A 448 14.01 -0.92 17.99
CA PHE A 448 14.69 0.29 17.54
C PHE A 448 13.73 1.49 17.51
N GLY A 449 14.15 2.61 18.10
CA GLY A 449 13.34 3.83 18.23
C GLY A 449 12.29 3.81 19.35
N PHE A 450 12.14 2.72 20.10
CA PHE A 450 11.29 2.69 21.30
C PHE A 450 11.91 3.55 22.41
N THR A 451 11.08 3.97 23.37
CA THR A 451 11.55 4.67 24.57
C THR A 451 12.51 3.79 25.38
N ILE A 452 13.61 4.40 25.83
CA ILE A 452 14.57 3.79 26.75
C ILE A 452 14.08 4.06 28.17
N MET A 453 13.77 3.00 28.90
CA MET A 453 13.37 3.11 30.30
C MET A 453 14.58 3.44 31.16
N SER A 454 14.38 4.33 32.13
CA SER A 454 15.45 4.79 33.02
C SER A 454 15.30 4.20 34.43
N PRO A 455 16.36 3.62 35.00
CA PRO A 455 16.39 3.25 36.41
C PRO A 455 16.36 4.51 37.29
N LYS A 456 15.86 4.39 38.53
CA LYS A 456 15.86 5.47 39.54
C LYS A 456 17.29 5.87 39.92
N ASN A 457 18.22 4.91 39.90
CA ASN A 457 19.65 5.13 40.18
C ASN A 457 20.51 4.69 38.98
N PRO A 458 20.71 5.55 37.96
CA PRO A 458 21.46 5.20 36.75
C PRO A 458 22.89 4.71 37.01
N LYS A 459 23.60 5.31 37.95
CA LYS A 459 24.99 4.92 38.27
C LYS A 459 25.10 3.49 38.81
N GLU A 460 24.19 3.10 39.71
CA GLU A 460 24.17 1.76 40.29
C GLU A 460 23.80 0.71 39.25
N PHE A 461 22.78 1.01 38.44
CA PHE A 461 22.37 0.14 37.34
C PHE A 461 23.47 -0.02 36.30
N GLU A 462 24.14 1.06 35.91
CA GLU A 462 25.27 1.00 34.98
C GLU A 462 26.46 0.22 35.53
N SER A 463 26.80 0.40 36.81
CA SER A 463 27.85 -0.39 37.47
C SER A 463 27.50 -1.87 37.49
N PHE A 464 26.22 -2.22 37.72
CA PHE A 464 25.74 -3.59 37.61
C PHE A 464 25.90 -4.13 36.17
N LEU A 465 25.53 -3.37 35.14
CA LEU A 465 25.69 -3.83 33.76
C LEU A 465 27.17 -4.07 33.37
N GLU A 466 28.09 -3.29 33.93
CA GLU A 466 29.53 -3.43 33.64
C GLU A 466 30.20 -4.57 34.41
N LYS A 467 29.81 -4.77 35.67
CA LYS A 467 30.54 -5.65 36.61
C LYS A 467 29.75 -6.88 37.06
N GLY A 468 28.44 -6.89 36.86
CA GLY A 468 27.52 -7.84 37.49
C GLY A 468 27.52 -7.73 39.01
N PHE A 469 26.94 -8.73 39.67
CA PHE A 469 27.10 -8.91 41.11
C PHE A 469 28.26 -9.85 41.40
N SER A 470 29.15 -9.44 42.31
CA SER A 470 30.19 -10.30 42.87
C SER A 470 29.65 -10.97 44.13
N ILE A 471 29.07 -12.16 43.99
CA ILE A 471 28.53 -12.96 45.11
C ILE A 471 29.26 -14.29 45.21
N LYS A 472 29.40 -14.78 46.45
CA LYS A 472 30.07 -16.04 46.78
C LYS A 472 29.27 -17.25 46.28
N GLU A 473 29.96 -18.31 45.88
CA GLU A 473 29.35 -19.50 45.27
C GLU A 473 28.52 -20.33 46.26
N SER A 474 28.75 -20.17 47.56
CA SER A 474 28.04 -20.90 48.62
C SER A 474 27.31 -19.93 49.53
N ALA A 475 26.05 -20.24 49.85
CA ALA A 475 25.27 -19.43 50.78
C ALA A 475 25.91 -19.37 52.17
N LYS A 476 26.60 -20.44 52.60
CA LYS A 476 27.29 -20.54 53.90
C LYS A 476 28.46 -19.55 54.04
N GLU A 477 28.96 -19.02 52.94
CA GLU A 477 30.09 -18.08 52.97
C GLU A 477 29.64 -16.63 53.11
N ILE A 478 28.35 -16.32 52.92
CA ILE A 478 27.79 -14.98 53.09
C ILE A 478 27.52 -14.76 54.58
N GLN A 479 28.37 -13.97 55.25
CA GLN A 479 28.33 -13.82 56.71
C GLN A 479 27.55 -12.60 57.18
N SER A 480 27.31 -11.64 56.29
CA SER A 480 26.67 -10.37 56.64
C SER A 480 25.61 -9.94 55.62
N TYR A 481 24.64 -9.15 56.10
CA TYR A 481 23.55 -8.61 55.30
C TYR A 481 24.04 -7.77 54.10
N ASP A 482 25.11 -7.00 54.30
CA ASP A 482 25.64 -6.08 53.28
C ASP A 482 26.44 -6.81 52.18
N GLU A 483 26.77 -8.10 52.35
CA GLU A 483 27.35 -8.94 51.30
C GLU A 483 26.32 -9.34 50.22
N ILE A 484 25.02 -9.24 50.51
CA ILE A 484 23.96 -9.39 49.50
C ILE A 484 23.65 -7.99 48.94
N PRO A 485 23.84 -7.75 47.63
CA PRO A 485 23.62 -6.44 47.03
C PRO A 485 22.15 -6.01 47.17
N SER A 486 21.91 -4.70 47.24
CA SER A 486 20.54 -4.17 47.25
C SER A 486 19.99 -4.07 45.84
N LEU A 487 19.05 -4.95 45.51
CA LEU A 487 18.27 -4.93 44.27
C LEU A 487 17.40 -3.67 44.15
N MET A 488 16.85 -3.16 45.25
CA MET A 488 16.05 -1.93 45.30
C MET A 488 16.87 -0.72 44.86
N SER A 489 18.15 -0.68 45.23
CA SER A 489 19.06 0.39 44.80
C SER A 489 19.39 0.33 43.30
N VAL A 490 19.31 -0.84 42.67
CA VAL A 490 19.75 -1.07 41.29
C VAL A 490 18.57 -1.05 40.32
N PHE A 491 17.52 -1.82 40.59
CA PHE A 491 16.50 -2.20 39.60
C PHE A 491 15.20 -1.41 39.67
N LEU A 492 15.01 -0.52 40.66
CA LEU A 492 13.83 0.36 40.64
C LEU A 492 13.87 1.30 39.44
N ALA A 493 12.74 1.48 38.76
CA ALA A 493 12.57 2.29 37.57
C ALA A 493 11.45 3.34 37.73
N ASN A 494 11.53 4.42 36.96
CA ASN A 494 10.42 5.39 36.86
C ASN A 494 9.42 4.88 35.81
N VAL A 495 8.33 4.26 36.27
CA VAL A 495 7.28 3.68 35.42
C VAL A 495 5.95 4.41 35.52
N GLU A 496 5.87 5.43 36.38
CA GLU A 496 4.64 6.10 36.80
C GLU A 496 3.91 6.71 35.60
N ASP A 497 4.65 7.20 34.59
CA ASP A 497 4.08 7.78 33.37
C ASP A 497 3.37 6.78 32.45
N PHE A 498 3.73 5.49 32.55
CA PHE A 498 3.29 4.42 31.65
C PHE A 498 2.39 3.38 32.33
N SER A 499 2.54 3.20 33.65
CA SER A 499 1.82 2.19 34.43
C SER A 499 0.30 2.34 34.29
N GLY A 500 -0.40 1.22 34.12
CA GLY A 500 -1.85 1.19 33.85
C GLY A 500 -2.27 1.61 32.44
N LYS A 501 -1.41 2.31 31.70
CA LYS A 501 -1.68 2.83 30.35
C LYS A 501 -1.01 2.03 29.24
N ARG A 502 0.19 1.48 29.48
CA ARG A 502 0.96 0.69 28.53
C ARG A 502 1.40 -0.64 29.13
N GLU A 503 1.31 -1.68 28.33
CA GLU A 503 1.99 -2.95 28.54
C GLU A 503 2.89 -3.22 27.33
N GLY A 504 4.07 -3.79 27.56
CA GLY A 504 4.96 -4.24 26.50
C GLY A 504 6.44 -3.99 26.75
N GLU A 505 7.23 -4.25 25.71
CA GLU A 505 8.68 -4.09 25.71
C GLU A 505 9.12 -2.63 25.51
N PHE A 506 10.26 -2.31 26.12
CA PHE A 506 11.01 -1.08 26.01
C PHE A 506 12.51 -1.41 25.92
N LEU A 507 13.30 -0.45 25.46
CA LEU A 507 14.76 -0.55 25.57
C LEU A 507 15.22 -0.22 27.00
N GLY A 508 16.34 -0.81 27.40
CA GLY A 508 17.06 -0.46 28.61
C GLY A 508 18.45 0.11 28.30
N PRO A 509 19.13 0.70 29.30
CA PRO A 509 20.49 1.22 29.16
C PRO A 509 21.50 0.13 28.72
N LYS A 510 22.53 0.52 27.96
CA LYS A 510 23.67 -0.32 27.53
C LYS A 510 23.30 -1.74 27.04
N GLY A 511 22.22 -1.84 26.25
CA GLY A 511 21.80 -3.10 25.61
C GLY A 511 20.95 -4.04 26.48
N SER A 512 20.56 -3.61 27.67
CA SER A 512 19.52 -4.28 28.46
C SER A 512 18.13 -4.01 27.89
N TYR A 513 17.14 -4.75 28.38
CA TYR A 513 15.75 -4.64 27.97
C TYR A 513 14.82 -4.50 29.17
N PHE A 514 13.62 -3.99 28.89
CA PHE A 514 12.61 -3.75 29.91
C PHE A 514 11.25 -4.21 29.42
N PHE A 515 10.48 -4.88 30.28
CA PHE A 515 9.08 -5.22 30.01
C PHE A 515 8.21 -4.64 31.13
N LEU A 516 7.17 -3.88 30.77
CA LEU A 516 6.17 -3.36 31.70
C LEU A 516 4.87 -4.15 31.55
N TRP A 517 4.35 -4.69 32.65
CA TRP A 517 2.99 -5.23 32.69
C TRP A 517 1.97 -4.13 33.01
N LYS A 518 0.74 -4.29 32.54
CA LYS A 518 -0.36 -3.33 32.75
C LYS A 518 -0.61 -3.01 34.23
N LYS A 519 -0.35 -3.96 35.13
CA LYS A 519 -0.50 -3.81 36.59
C LYS A 519 0.64 -3.01 37.26
N GLY A 520 1.66 -2.57 36.52
CA GLY A 520 2.78 -1.79 37.03
C GLY A 520 3.98 -2.61 37.50
N ASN A 521 3.88 -3.95 37.53
CA ASN A 521 5.06 -4.81 37.66
C ASN A 521 5.94 -4.66 36.42
N TYR A 522 7.24 -4.88 36.55
CA TYR A 522 8.15 -4.83 35.40
C TYR A 522 9.36 -5.74 35.56
N ARG A 523 10.05 -5.98 34.44
CA ARG A 523 11.26 -6.80 34.39
C ARG A 523 12.36 -6.07 33.65
N TRP A 524 13.53 -5.98 34.28
CA TRP A 524 14.79 -5.73 33.61
C TRP A 524 15.42 -7.05 33.20
N TYR A 525 16.03 -7.13 32.02
CA TYR A 525 16.72 -8.36 31.62
C TYR A 525 17.77 -8.10 30.55
N GLY A 526 18.72 -9.02 30.45
CA GLY A 526 19.79 -9.02 29.46
C GLY A 526 20.35 -10.41 29.30
N ASP A 527 21.53 -10.51 28.69
CA ASP A 527 22.16 -11.81 28.46
C ASP A 527 22.52 -12.48 29.80
N GLY A 528 21.87 -13.60 30.09
CA GLY A 528 22.14 -14.42 31.28
C GLY A 528 21.57 -13.89 32.60
N TRP A 529 20.70 -12.86 32.59
CA TRP A 529 20.07 -12.38 33.83
C TRP A 529 18.69 -11.74 33.62
N GLU A 530 17.86 -11.79 34.67
CA GLU A 530 16.61 -11.03 34.77
C GLU A 530 16.35 -10.55 36.20
N ALA A 531 15.74 -9.38 36.34
CA ALA A 531 15.25 -8.83 37.59
C ALA A 531 13.75 -8.52 37.47
N ASN A 532 12.91 -9.30 38.14
CA ASN A 532 11.48 -9.07 38.23
C ASN A 532 11.18 -8.16 39.41
N VAL A 533 10.59 -7.00 39.15
CA VAL A 533 10.25 -6.00 40.16
C VAL A 533 8.75 -5.98 40.38
N PHE A 534 8.35 -6.20 41.62
CA PHE A 534 6.99 -6.09 42.12
C PHE A 534 6.94 -4.88 43.07
N PRO A 535 6.64 -3.66 42.56
CA PRO A 535 6.64 -2.45 43.37
C PRO A 535 5.77 -2.60 44.62
N GLY A 536 6.27 -2.16 45.78
CA GLY A 536 5.56 -2.31 47.06
C GLY A 536 5.55 -3.73 47.63
N ASN A 537 6.41 -4.63 47.15
CA ASN A 537 6.50 -6.00 47.64
C ASN A 537 7.92 -6.54 47.65
N GLN A 538 8.48 -6.87 46.47
CA GLN A 538 9.79 -7.52 46.37
C GLN A 538 10.43 -7.34 44.99
N ILE A 539 11.74 -7.56 44.92
CA ILE A 539 12.50 -7.74 43.68
C ILE A 539 13.12 -9.13 43.69
N VAL A 540 12.97 -9.86 42.58
CA VAL A 540 13.57 -11.18 42.36
C VAL A 540 14.56 -11.09 41.21
N PHE A 541 15.84 -11.17 41.53
CA PHE A 541 16.94 -11.25 40.57
C PHE A 541 17.33 -12.70 40.34
N ARG A 542 17.48 -13.09 39.07
CA ARG A 542 17.99 -14.39 38.63
C ARG A 542 19.18 -14.17 37.72
N GLY A 543 20.35 -14.66 38.16
CA GLY A 543 21.51 -14.83 37.29
C GLY A 543 21.52 -16.25 36.69
N SER A 544 22.56 -16.58 35.92
CA SER A 544 22.70 -17.87 35.22
C SER A 544 22.47 -19.11 36.10
N ASN A 545 22.78 -19.04 37.39
CA ASN A 545 22.68 -20.16 38.32
C ASN A 545 22.39 -19.76 39.77
N TYR A 546 22.04 -18.50 40.05
CA TYR A 546 21.76 -18.04 41.41
C TYR A 546 20.56 -17.10 41.44
N THR A 547 19.94 -16.96 42.62
CA THR A 547 18.79 -16.06 42.82
C THR A 547 19.03 -15.16 44.02
N ILE A 548 18.65 -13.89 43.90
CA ILE A 548 18.59 -12.95 45.01
C ILE A 548 17.15 -12.46 45.12
N VAL A 549 16.61 -12.39 46.33
CA VAL A 549 15.32 -11.77 46.61
C VAL A 549 15.51 -10.68 47.64
N GLU A 550 14.99 -9.48 47.37
CA GLU A 550 14.92 -8.40 48.34
C GLU A 550 13.47 -7.95 48.48
N TRP A 551 12.95 -7.96 49.70
CA TRP A 551 11.60 -7.49 50.01
C TRP A 551 11.65 -6.01 50.39
N GLU A 552 10.52 -5.31 50.23
CA GLU A 552 10.38 -3.89 50.56
C GLU A 552 10.70 -3.59 52.03
N ASN A 553 10.43 -4.52 52.93
CA ASN A 553 10.78 -4.40 54.35
C ASN A 553 12.30 -4.54 54.65
N GLY A 554 13.13 -4.67 53.62
CA GLY A 554 14.58 -4.79 53.73
C GLY A 554 15.09 -6.21 53.95
N LYS A 555 14.22 -7.23 54.04
CA LYS A 555 14.67 -8.64 54.08
C LYS A 555 15.42 -8.99 52.80
N LYS A 556 16.49 -9.78 52.89
CA LYS A 556 17.26 -10.28 51.75
C LYS A 556 17.41 -11.79 51.79
N GLN A 557 17.39 -12.44 50.64
CA GLN A 557 17.68 -13.86 50.47
C GLN A 557 18.64 -14.04 49.31
N TYR A 558 19.60 -14.94 49.48
CA TYR A 558 20.43 -15.47 48.40
C TYR A 558 20.26 -16.99 48.31
N VAL A 559 20.07 -17.49 47.09
CA VAL A 559 20.05 -18.91 46.76
C VAL A 559 21.22 -19.18 45.83
N ALA A 560 22.16 -19.98 46.32
CA ALA A 560 23.40 -20.32 45.65
C ALA A 560 23.18 -21.38 44.54
N PRO A 561 24.15 -21.53 43.61
CA PRO A 561 24.08 -22.54 42.55
C PRO A 561 23.97 -23.99 43.03
N ASN A 562 24.47 -24.28 44.23
CA ASN A 562 24.39 -25.60 44.84
C ASN A 562 23.05 -25.87 45.55
N GLY A 563 22.09 -24.93 45.49
CA GLY A 563 20.77 -25.04 46.12
C GLY A 563 20.69 -24.51 47.56
N THR A 564 21.84 -24.34 48.23
CA THR A 564 21.86 -23.77 49.59
C THR A 564 21.37 -22.32 49.58
N SER A 565 20.75 -21.88 50.68
CA SER A 565 20.26 -20.51 50.77
C SER A 565 20.54 -19.87 52.12
N VAL A 566 20.65 -18.54 52.10
CA VAL A 566 20.77 -17.70 53.29
C VAL A 566 19.72 -16.60 53.23
N VAL A 567 19.08 -16.36 54.35
CA VAL A 567 18.04 -15.33 54.52
C VAL A 567 18.45 -14.42 55.66
N PHE A 568 18.54 -13.13 55.37
CA PHE A 568 18.69 -12.09 56.37
C PHE A 568 17.36 -11.34 56.54
N SER A 569 16.75 -11.44 57.71
CA SER A 569 15.52 -10.69 58.02
C SER A 569 15.80 -9.19 58.20
N ASN A 570 17.00 -8.86 58.68
CA ASN A 570 17.56 -7.53 58.86
C ASN A 570 19.09 -7.68 59.05
N ARG A 571 19.80 -6.62 59.45
CA ARG A 571 21.26 -6.67 59.68
C ARG A 571 21.73 -7.59 60.82
N GLU A 572 20.83 -7.96 61.72
CA GLU A 572 21.14 -8.69 62.96
C GLU A 572 20.71 -10.17 62.93
N SER A 573 19.81 -10.53 62.01
CA SER A 573 19.17 -11.85 61.95
C SER A 573 19.49 -12.57 60.64
N VAL A 574 20.05 -13.79 60.75
CA VAL A 574 20.40 -14.67 59.63
C VAL A 574 19.85 -16.08 59.84
N LEU A 575 19.43 -16.72 58.75
CA LEU A 575 19.01 -18.11 58.71
C LEU A 575 19.58 -18.80 57.47
N TYR A 576 20.21 -19.94 57.66
CA TYR A 576 20.74 -20.78 56.57
C TYR A 576 19.83 -21.99 56.34
N SER A 577 19.67 -22.39 55.08
CA SER A 577 19.01 -23.63 54.67
C SER A 577 19.94 -24.39 53.75
N ASP A 578 20.01 -25.71 53.97
CA ASP A 578 20.64 -26.65 53.05
C ASP A 578 19.70 -26.99 51.88
#